data_AF-A0A8B2NM22-F1
#
_entry.id   AF-A0A8B2NM22-F1
#
_cell.length_a   1.000
_cell.length_b   1.000
_cell.length_c   1.000
_cell.angle_alpha   90.00
_cell.angle_beta   90.00
_cell.angle_gamma   90.00
#
_symmetry.space_group_name_H-M   'P 1'
#
loop_
_entity.id
_entity.type
_entity.pdbx_description
1 polymer ?
#
loop_
_entity_poly.entity_id
_entity_poly.type
_entity_poly.pdbx_seq_one_letter_code
_entity_poly.pdbx_strand_id
1 'polypeptide(L)'
;MADNTIDTVPDAVSGRTIVHVRFAPDGSVTEISERPAALSPQGWFDWLSLHAGDTYRALAGGRGVFRLDADKVPAMREEAIET
;
A
#
# COMPACT_ATOMS: atom_id res chain seq x y z
N MET A 1 40.29 17.34 14.04
CA MET A 1 38.93 17.86 14.28
C MET A 1 38.01 16.97 13.46
N ALA A 2 37.23 16.12 14.11
CA ALA A 2 36.56 15.00 13.47
C ALA A 2 35.45 15.49 12.52
N ASP A 3 35.45 14.90 11.33
CA ASP A 3 34.39 14.89 10.35
C ASP A 3 33.16 14.23 10.98
N ASN A 4 32.17 15.03 11.37
CA ASN A 4 30.90 14.53 11.89
C ASN A 4 30.00 14.19 10.70
N THR A 5 30.39 13.14 9.97
CA THR A 5 29.49 12.36 9.12
C THR A 5 28.34 11.93 10.01
N ILE A 6 27.22 12.64 9.91
CA ILE A 6 25.95 12.14 10.44
C ILE A 6 25.70 10.89 9.64
N ASP A 7 25.89 9.77 10.30
CA ASP A 7 25.43 8.46 9.90
C ASP A 7 23.96 8.63 9.49
N THR A 8 23.72 8.79 8.19
CA THR A 8 22.47 8.38 7.58
C THR A 8 22.44 6.87 7.76
N VAL A 9 22.14 6.42 8.98
CA VAL A 9 21.32 5.23 9.11
C VAL A 9 20.05 5.62 8.38
N PRO A 10 19.69 5.00 7.25
CA PRO A 10 18.29 4.96 6.92
C PRO A 10 17.69 4.24 8.12
N ASP A 11 17.12 5.00 9.05
CA ASP A 11 16.12 4.47 9.97
C ASP A 11 15.06 3.96 9.02
N ALA A 12 15.24 2.69 8.61
CA ALA A 12 14.21 1.87 8.04
C ALA A 12 13.20 1.83 9.17
N VAL A 13 12.35 2.85 9.22
CA VAL A 13 11.08 2.80 9.88
C VAL A 13 10.37 1.64 9.20
N SER A 14 10.66 0.40 9.61
CA SER A 14 9.95 -0.82 9.24
C SER A 14 8.55 -0.77 9.86
N GLY A 15 7.88 0.36 9.70
CA GLY A 15 6.49 0.58 9.98
C GLY A 15 5.74 -0.17 8.91
N ARG A 16 4.97 -1.18 9.31
CA ARG A 16 3.98 -1.74 8.40
C ARG A 16 2.88 -0.71 8.21
N THR A 17 2.63 -0.36 6.95
CA THR A 17 1.43 0.38 6.56
C THR A 17 0.32 -0.62 6.31
N ILE A 18 -0.83 -0.39 6.95
CA ILE A 18 -2.03 -1.16 6.67
C ILE A 18 -2.89 -0.36 5.70
N VAL A 19 -3.10 -0.94 4.52
CA VAL A 19 -4.00 -0.38 3.51
C VAL A 19 -5.39 -0.94 3.78
N HIS A 20 -6.32 -0.10 4.18
CA HIS A 20 -7.70 -0.48 4.41
C HIS A 20 -8.47 -0.46 3.10
N VAL A 21 -9.25 -1.51 2.85
CA VAL A 21 -10.10 -1.67 1.67
C VAL A 21 -11.54 -1.88 2.13
N ARG A 22 -12.47 -1.18 1.48
CA ARG A 22 -13.91 -1.37 1.65
C ARG A 22 -14.51 -1.85 0.34
N PHE A 23 -15.38 -2.83 0.44
CA PHE A 23 -16.09 -3.42 -0.67
C PHE A 23 -17.57 -3.05 -0.59
N ALA A 24 -18.17 -2.83 -1.76
CA ALA A 24 -19.61 -2.74 -1.97
C ALA A 24 -20.26 -4.11 -1.75
N PRO A 25 -21.58 -4.17 -1.52
CA PRO A 25 -22.33 -5.44 -1.51
C PRO A 25 -22.28 -6.19 -2.85
N ASP A 26 -21.97 -5.49 -3.95
CA ASP A 26 -21.73 -6.06 -5.28
C ASP A 26 -20.33 -6.72 -5.42
N GLY A 27 -19.40 -6.43 -4.50
CA GLY A 27 -18.03 -6.93 -4.54
C GLY A 27 -17.00 -5.94 -5.09
N SER A 28 -17.43 -4.84 -5.70
CA SER A 28 -16.54 -3.74 -6.14
C SER A 28 -15.90 -2.98 -4.98
N VAL A 29 -14.69 -2.45 -5.16
CA VAL A 29 -14.00 -1.62 -4.15
C VAL A 29 -14.59 -0.22 -4.11
N THR A 30 -15.11 0.19 -2.96
CA THR A 30 -15.68 1.53 -2.73
C THR A 30 -14.64 2.53 -2.25
N GLU A 31 -13.76 2.10 -1.34
CA GLU A 31 -12.69 2.91 -0.79
C GLU A 31 -11.45 2.06 -0.57
N ILE A 32 -10.28 2.65 -0.82
CA ILE A 32 -8.99 2.05 -0.50
C ILE A 32 -8.00 3.13 -0.07
N SER A 33 -7.32 2.90 1.05
CA SER A 33 -6.26 3.78 1.57
C SER A 33 -4.99 3.67 0.73
N GLU A 34 -4.05 4.61 0.86
CA GLU A 34 -2.80 4.64 0.06
C GLU A 34 -3.00 4.61 -1.46
N ARG A 35 -4.20 4.98 -1.94
CA ARG A 35 -4.51 5.07 -3.36
C ARG A 35 -3.76 6.22 -4.01
N PRO A 36 -3.05 6.02 -5.13
CA PRO A 36 -2.57 7.12 -5.95
C PRO A 36 -3.75 7.83 -6.64
N ALA A 37 -3.75 9.16 -6.68
CA ALA A 37 -4.87 9.95 -7.21
C ALA A 37 -5.19 9.67 -8.69
N ALA A 38 -4.22 9.15 -9.44
CA ALA A 38 -4.37 8.77 -10.85
C ALA A 38 -5.15 7.46 -11.06
N LEU A 39 -5.26 6.59 -10.04
CA LEU A 39 -5.96 5.31 -10.15
C LEU A 39 -7.32 5.33 -9.46
N SER A 40 -8.27 4.61 -10.06
CA SER A 40 -9.54 4.27 -9.41
C SER A 40 -9.31 3.33 -8.21
N PRO A 41 -10.19 3.34 -7.19
CA PRO A 41 -10.08 2.44 -6.04
C PRO A 41 -9.96 0.96 -6.45
N GLN A 42 -10.76 0.55 -7.44
CA GLN A 42 -10.72 -0.80 -8.00
C GLN A 42 -9.36 -1.10 -8.66
N GLY A 43 -8.86 -0.19 -9.51
CA GLY A 43 -7.59 -0.40 -10.22
C GLY A 43 -6.39 -0.50 -9.27
N TRP A 44 -6.37 0.29 -8.20
CA TRP A 44 -5.34 0.17 -7.17
C TRP A 44 -5.43 -1.17 -6.41
N PHE A 45 -6.64 -1.62 -6.09
CA PHE A 45 -6.85 -2.93 -5.48
C PHE A 45 -6.43 -4.09 -6.39
N ASP A 46 -6.74 -4.03 -7.68
CA ASP A 46 -6.39 -5.06 -8.65
C ASP A 46 -4.86 -5.13 -8.78
N TRP A 47 -4.17 -3.98 -8.88
CA TRP A 47 -2.71 -3.93 -8.93
C TRP A 47 -2.07 -4.49 -7.65
N LEU A 48 -2.56 -4.09 -6.46
CA LEU A 48 -2.08 -4.61 -5.18
C LEU A 48 -2.36 -6.10 -5.02
N SER A 49 -3.47 -6.61 -5.55
CA SER A 49 -3.79 -8.03 -5.52
C SER A 49 -2.84 -8.85 -6.38
N LEU A 50 -2.37 -8.30 -7.49
CA LEU A 50 -1.39 -8.94 -8.39
C LEU A 50 0.03 -8.92 -7.82
N HIS A 51 0.45 -7.82 -7.19
CA HIS A 51 1.84 -7.61 -6.74
C HIS A 51 2.08 -7.91 -5.26
N ALA A 52 1.04 -7.79 -4.43
CA ALA A 52 1.11 -7.93 -2.97
C ALA A 52 -0.05 -8.77 -2.39
N GLY A 53 -0.64 -9.65 -3.21
CA GLY A 53 -1.75 -10.53 -2.82
C GLY A 53 -1.43 -11.42 -1.60
N ASP A 54 -0.18 -11.84 -1.43
CA ASP A 54 0.28 -12.62 -0.26
C ASP A 54 0.09 -11.88 1.07
N THR A 55 0.04 -10.55 1.04
CA THR A 55 -0.15 -9.72 2.23
C THR A 55 -1.61 -9.35 2.49
N TYR A 56 -2.50 -9.72 1.57
CA TYR A 56 -3.92 -9.42 1.65
C TYR A 56 -4.61 -10.29 2.69
N ARG A 57 -5.47 -9.66 3.48
CA ARG A 57 -6.34 -10.35 4.43
C ARG A 57 -7.76 -9.82 4.30
N ALA A 58 -8.65 -10.68 3.84
CA ALA A 58 -10.09 -10.41 3.85
C ALA A 58 -10.61 -10.39 5.30
N LEU A 59 -11.48 -9.43 5.59
CA LEU A 59 -12.20 -9.28 6.85
C LEU A 59 -13.70 -9.43 6.60
N ALA A 60 -14.45 -9.82 7.63
CA ALA A 60 -15.90 -9.95 7.52
C ALA A 60 -16.58 -8.59 7.23
N GLY A 61 -17.71 -8.63 6.52
CA GLY A 61 -18.55 -7.45 6.28
C GLY A 61 -18.04 -6.51 5.17
N GLY A 62 -17.44 -7.07 4.11
CA GLY A 62 -16.99 -6.29 2.95
C GLY A 62 -15.79 -5.40 3.27
N ARG A 63 -14.85 -5.89 4.08
CA ARG A 63 -13.62 -5.17 4.42
C ARG A 63 -12.42 -6.03 4.06
N GLY A 64 -11.32 -5.40 3.69
CA GLY A 64 -10.04 -6.07 3.45
C GLY A 64 -8.91 -5.20 3.94
N VAL A 65 -7.77 -5.81 4.21
CA VAL A 65 -6.55 -5.08 4.55
C VAL A 65 -5.36 -5.68 3.83
N PHE A 66 -4.48 -4.83 3.30
CA PHE A 66 -3.13 -5.24 2.90
C PHE A 66 -2.14 -4.80 3.96
N ARG A 67 -1.17 -5.67 4.27
CA ARG A 67 -0.11 -5.37 5.24
C ARG A 67 1.19 -5.19 4.48
N LEU A 68 1.43 -3.95 4.06
CA LEU A 68 2.59 -3.58 3.25
C LEU A 68 3.66 -2.95 4.12
N ASP A 69 4.90 -2.99 3.64
CA ASP A 69 6.00 -2.24 4.24
C ASP A 69 5.89 -0.78 3.81
N ALA A 70 5.87 0.17 4.76
CA ALA A 70 5.64 1.58 4.45
C ALA A 70 6.65 2.13 3.42
N ASP A 71 7.90 1.66 3.46
CA ASP A 71 8.95 2.03 2.51
C ASP A 71 8.67 1.58 1.07
N LYS A 72 7.86 0.53 0.87
CA LYS A 72 7.53 -0.01 -0.45
C LYS A 72 6.28 0.60 -1.06
N VAL A 73 5.37 1.11 -0.23
CA VAL A 73 4.12 1.74 -0.70
C VAL A 73 4.35 2.88 -1.70
N PRO A 74 5.27 3.85 -1.49
CA PRO A 74 5.46 4.93 -2.47
C PRO A 74 5.94 4.40 -3.83
N ALA A 75 6.93 3.49 -3.85
CA ALA A 75 7.41 2.88 -5.09
C ALA A 75 6.31 2.11 -5.82
N MET A 76 5.54 1.29 -5.09
CA MET A 76 4.39 0.55 -5.64
C MET A 76 3.34 1.48 -6.25
N ARG A 77 3.10 2.65 -5.64
CA ARG A 77 2.15 3.64 -6.17
C ARG A 77 2.67 4.25 -7.47
N GLU A 78 3.96 4.53 -7.59
CA GLU A 78 4.56 5.04 -8.82
C GLU A 78 4.50 3.98 -9.94
N GLU A 79 4.93 2.75 -9.65
CA GLU A 79 4.89 1.62 -10.59
C GLU A 79 3.47 1.34 -11.12
N ALA A 80 2.45 1.51 -10.28
CA ALA A 80 1.06 1.30 -10.66
C ALA A 80 0.47 2.43 -11.53
N ILE A 81 1.04 3.63 -11.50
CA ILE A 81 0.62 4.74 -12.38
C ILE A 81 1.34 4.65 -13.74
N GLU A 82 2.57 4.14 -13.74
CA GLU A 82 3.37 3.98 -14.95
C GLU A 82 2.95 2.78 -15.84
N THR A 83 2.20 1.84 -15.29
CA THR A 83 1.66 0.66 -15.98
C THR A 83 0.33 0.97 -16.68
#